data_AF-A0A6P0NCK6-F1
#
_entry.id   AF-A0A6P0NCK6-F1
#
_cell.length_a   1.000
_cell.length_b   1.000
_cell.length_c   1.000
_cell.angle_alpha   90.00
_cell.angle_beta   90.00
_cell.angle_gamma   90.00
#
_symmetry.space_group_name_H-M   'P 1'
#
loop_
_entity.id
_entity.type
_entity.pdbx_description
1 polymer ?
#
loop_
_entity_poly.entity_id
_entity_poly.type
_entity_poly.pdbx_seq_one_letter_code
_entity_poly.pdbx_strand_id
1 'polypeptide(L)'
;MDLQIIERDGRRYLPTEQLSMTKWPRLTTNQPLPTLPLKVDDLFLITDTLGNISGNLENETNSTTGLFCQDTRFLSRLELQIEGQLPIPLSSSAEEGFVLSVMCCNPRSPNLPPKTLGIQRQLALHGGLWEEIVITNYDTQPLNFSVSLSFDADFKDWFEVRGHQRQQRGTLLRSLLPDTDL
;
A
#
# COMPACT_ATOMS: atom_id res chain seq x y z
N MET A 1 -14.91 -26.52 8.10
CA MET A 1 -14.34 -25.74 9.21
C MET A 1 -15.39 -24.72 9.55
N ASP A 2 -15.93 -24.70 10.77
CA ASP A 2 -17.00 -23.76 11.11
C ASP A 2 -16.44 -22.34 11.19
N LEU A 3 -16.98 -21.43 10.38
CA LEU A 3 -16.57 -20.04 10.33
C LEU A 3 -17.20 -19.29 11.51
N GLN A 4 -16.38 -18.57 12.29
CA GLN A 4 -16.86 -17.84 13.46
C GLN A 4 -17.28 -16.43 13.06
N ILE A 5 -18.55 -16.28 12.64
CA ILE A 5 -19.10 -14.99 12.26
C ILE A 5 -19.36 -14.14 13.52
N ILE A 6 -18.86 -12.91 13.51
CA ILE A 6 -19.07 -11.91 14.56
C ILE A 6 -20.01 -10.84 14.03
N GLU A 7 -21.09 -10.55 14.76
CA GLU A 7 -22.02 -9.47 14.42
C GLU A 7 -21.79 -8.25 15.31
N ARG A 8 -21.62 -7.08 14.69
CA ARG A 8 -21.53 -5.78 15.38
C ARG A 8 -22.15 -4.69 14.53
N ASP A 9 -22.97 -3.84 15.15
CA ASP A 9 -23.60 -2.68 14.51
C ASP A 9 -24.31 -3.00 13.18
N GLY A 10 -24.97 -4.17 13.11
CA GLY A 10 -25.67 -4.65 11.92
C GLY A 10 -24.75 -5.13 10.78
N ARG A 11 -23.44 -5.27 11.03
CA ARG A 11 -22.45 -5.80 10.09
C ARG A 11 -21.92 -7.14 10.58
N ARG A 12 -21.65 -8.04 9.62
CA ARG A 12 -21.08 -9.36 9.86
C ARG A 12 -19.59 -9.32 9.55
N TYR A 13 -18.79 -9.97 10.39
CA TYR A 13 -17.35 -10.00 10.27
C TYR A 13 -16.82 -11.43 10.43
N LEU A 14 -15.68 -11.71 9.82
CA LEU A 14 -14.87 -12.90 10.09
C LEU A 14 -13.47 -12.51 10.58
N PRO A 15 -12.91 -13.23 11.54
CA PRO A 15 -11.48 -13.15 11.83
C PRO A 15 -10.66 -13.36 10.56
N THR A 16 -9.71 -12.47 10.29
CA THR A 16 -8.88 -12.53 9.06
C THR A 16 -8.08 -13.83 8.93
N GLU A 17 -7.75 -14.46 10.06
CA GLU A 17 -7.02 -15.74 10.12
C GLU A 17 -7.82 -16.92 9.55
N GLN A 18 -9.15 -16.83 9.54
CA GLN A 18 -10.04 -17.87 9.01
C GLN A 18 -10.18 -17.80 7.48
N LEU A 19 -9.70 -16.71 6.86
CA LEU A 19 -9.76 -16.53 5.41
C LEU A 19 -8.38 -16.78 4.81
N SER A 20 -8.28 -17.85 4.01
CA SER A 20 -7.14 -18.03 3.11
C SER A 20 -7.30 -17.05 1.95
N MET A 21 -6.80 -15.83 2.13
CA MET A 21 -6.73 -14.86 1.05
C MET A 21 -5.61 -15.24 0.09
N THR A 22 -5.86 -15.08 -1.21
CA THR A 22 -4.78 -15.02 -2.19
C THR A 22 -3.76 -14.00 -1.68
N LYS A 23 -2.54 -14.45 -1.42
CA LYS A 23 -1.44 -13.54 -1.10
C LYS A 23 -1.26 -12.67 -2.34
N TRP A 24 -1.69 -11.41 -2.23
CA TRP A 24 -1.50 -10.44 -3.30
C TRP A 24 0.00 -10.35 -3.61
N PRO A 25 0.39 -10.30 -4.88
CA PRO A 25 1.80 -10.19 -5.27
C PRO A 25 2.46 -9.07 -4.49
N ARG A 26 3.48 -9.40 -3.71
CA ARG A 26 4.29 -8.42 -2.97
C ARG A 26 5.41 -7.96 -3.86
N LEU A 27 5.80 -6.71 -3.66
CA LEU A 27 7.03 -6.22 -4.28
C LEU A 27 8.24 -6.99 -3.73
N THR A 28 8.88 -7.76 -4.60
CA THR A 28 10.22 -8.31 -4.38
C THR A 28 11.24 -7.32 -4.91
N THR A 29 11.56 -6.29 -4.12
CA THR A 29 12.76 -5.48 -4.36
C THR A 29 13.92 -6.00 -3.53
N ASN A 30 15.09 -6.15 -4.16
CA ASN A 30 16.33 -6.52 -3.47
C ASN A 30 17.05 -5.30 -2.86
N GLN A 31 16.55 -4.08 -3.09
CA GLN A 31 17.09 -2.86 -2.52
C GLN A 31 15.97 -1.97 -1.97
N PRO A 32 16.03 -1.57 -0.70
CA PRO A 32 15.11 -0.58 -0.16
C PRO A 32 15.37 0.77 -0.85
N LEU A 33 14.30 1.36 -1.38
CA LEU A 33 14.33 2.73 -1.87
C LEU A 33 14.41 3.70 -0.67
N PRO A 34 15.02 4.89 -0.82
CA PRO A 34 15.02 5.91 0.22
C PRO A 34 13.60 6.26 0.66
N THR A 35 13.42 6.60 1.93
CA THR A 35 12.11 6.98 2.47
C THR A 35 11.90 8.49 2.43
N LEU A 36 10.64 8.89 2.21
CA LEU A 36 10.17 10.26 2.23
C LEU A 36 9.06 10.41 3.28
N PRO A 37 9.24 11.29 4.29
CA PRO A 37 8.20 11.59 5.26
C PRO A 37 7.28 12.70 4.76
N LEU A 38 5.97 12.55 4.95
CA LEU A 38 4.98 13.62 4.86
C LEU A 38 4.26 13.78 6.21
N LYS A 39 3.89 15.01 6.57
CA LYS A 39 3.24 15.31 7.86
C LYS A 39 2.21 16.43 7.73
N VAL A 40 1.01 16.18 8.24
CA VAL A 40 -0.03 17.21 8.51
C VAL A 40 -0.76 16.83 9.79
N ASP A 41 -0.98 17.78 10.70
CA ASP A 41 -1.76 17.61 11.95
C ASP A 41 -1.37 16.37 12.78
N ASP A 42 -2.25 15.35 12.88
CA ASP A 42 -2.00 14.07 13.55
C ASP A 42 -1.59 12.95 12.56
N LEU A 43 -1.61 13.23 11.26
CA LEU A 43 -1.27 12.28 10.20
C LEU A 43 0.21 12.35 9.84
N PHE A 44 0.84 11.19 9.74
CA PHE A 44 2.23 11.05 9.32
C PHE A 44 2.34 9.91 8.33
N LEU A 45 2.95 10.14 7.17
CA LEU A 45 3.14 9.13 6.14
C LEU A 45 4.65 8.95 5.93
N ILE A 46 5.12 7.72 5.97
CA ILE A 46 6.44 7.35 5.49
C ILE A 46 6.24 6.43 4.29
N THR A 47 6.66 6.86 3.11
CA THR A 47 6.73 6.02 1.91
C THR A 47 8.16 5.93 1.41
N ASP A 48 8.41 5.08 0.42
CA ASP A 48 9.59 5.21 -0.43
C ASP A 48 9.45 6.35 -1.45
N THR A 49 10.50 6.59 -2.24
CA THR A 49 10.52 7.60 -3.31
C THR A 49 9.54 7.33 -4.47
N LEU A 50 8.99 6.12 -4.59
CA LEU A 50 7.92 5.80 -5.54
C LEU A 50 6.52 6.03 -4.96
N GLY A 51 6.42 6.40 -3.68
CA GLY A 51 5.14 6.53 -2.97
C GLY A 51 4.60 5.19 -2.46
N ASN A 52 5.42 4.13 -2.41
CA ASN A 52 4.99 2.85 -1.87
C ASN A 52 5.26 2.74 -0.37
N ILE A 53 4.37 2.02 0.31
CA ILE A 53 4.58 1.46 1.64
C ILE A 53 4.86 -0.02 1.43
N SER A 54 6.14 -0.38 1.43
CA SER A 54 6.56 -1.77 1.33
C SER A 54 6.20 -2.47 2.63
N GLY A 55 5.28 -3.44 2.55
CA GLY A 55 5.05 -4.36 3.66
C GLY A 55 6.36 -5.09 4.00
N ASN A 56 6.55 -5.49 5.26
CA ASN A 56 7.76 -6.18 5.74
C ASN A 56 8.37 -7.11 4.67
N LEU A 57 9.51 -6.71 4.11
CA LEU A 57 10.30 -7.54 3.19
C LEU A 57 10.76 -8.79 3.95
N GLU A 58 11.04 -9.89 3.23
CA GLU A 58 11.42 -11.17 3.86
C GLU A 58 12.64 -11.06 4.81
N ASN A 59 13.46 -10.01 4.64
CA ASN A 59 14.62 -9.70 5.47
C ASN A 59 14.48 -8.43 6.33
N GLU A 60 13.36 -7.71 6.25
CA GLU A 60 13.08 -6.55 7.10
C GLU A 60 11.96 -6.88 8.06
N THR A 61 12.34 -7.21 9.29
CA THR A 61 11.40 -7.60 10.34
C THR A 61 10.47 -6.47 10.75
N ASN A 62 10.79 -5.21 10.42
CA ASN A 62 10.04 -4.02 10.84
C ASN A 62 10.19 -2.86 9.83
N SER A 63 9.46 -2.92 8.72
CA SER A 63 9.33 -1.76 7.83
C SER A 63 8.71 -0.60 8.61
N THR A 64 9.39 0.55 8.65
CA THR A 64 8.90 1.77 9.31
C THR A 64 7.98 2.60 8.41
N THR A 65 7.81 2.18 7.15
CA THR A 65 6.86 2.80 6.22
C THR A 65 5.42 2.59 6.69
N GLY A 66 4.55 3.53 6.37
CA GLY A 66 3.14 3.46 6.72
C GLY A 66 2.46 4.82 6.83
N LEU A 67 1.13 4.81 6.83
CA LEU A 67 0.33 5.95 7.28
C LEU A 67 -0.01 5.76 8.76
N PHE A 68 0.33 6.76 9.55
CA PHE A 68 0.11 6.82 10.98
C PHE A 68 -0.86 7.94 11.33
N CYS A 69 -1.71 7.67 12.32
CA CYS A 69 -2.51 8.68 13.01
C CYS A 69 -2.44 8.37 14.50
N GLN A 70 -2.12 9.38 15.32
CA GLN A 70 -2.02 9.22 16.79
C GLN A 70 -1.20 7.98 17.19
N ASP A 71 0.02 7.91 16.66
CA ASP A 71 0.99 6.83 16.87
C ASP A 71 0.55 5.42 16.42
N THR A 72 -0.58 5.27 15.74
CA THR A 72 -1.07 3.99 15.23
C THR A 72 -0.95 3.91 13.71
N ARG A 73 -0.39 2.81 13.18
CA ARG A 73 -0.26 2.57 11.74
C ARG A 73 -1.57 2.05 11.14
N PHE A 74 -2.27 2.92 10.42
CA PHE A 74 -3.51 2.60 9.73
C PHE A 74 -3.29 1.97 8.34
N LEU A 75 -2.20 2.33 7.67
CA LEU A 75 -1.82 1.74 6.37
C LEU A 75 -0.42 1.15 6.50
N SER A 76 -0.31 -0.18 6.44
CA SER A 76 0.94 -0.93 6.59
C SER A 76 1.49 -1.44 5.25
N ARG A 77 0.72 -1.28 4.17
CA ARG A 77 1.12 -1.58 2.80
C ARG A 77 0.39 -0.68 1.81
N LEU A 78 1.10 -0.28 0.75
CA LEU A 78 0.58 0.46 -0.40
C LEU A 78 1.58 0.27 -1.55
N GLU A 79 1.23 -0.51 -2.55
CA GLU A 79 2.15 -0.90 -3.61
C GLU A 79 1.47 -0.78 -4.97
N LEU A 80 1.98 0.12 -5.81
CA LEU A 80 1.58 0.24 -7.21
C LEU A 80 2.44 -0.69 -8.08
N GLN A 81 1.79 -1.50 -8.91
CA GLN A 81 2.43 -2.40 -9.87
C GLN A 81 1.82 -2.25 -11.26
N ILE A 82 2.67 -2.34 -12.27
CA ILE A 82 2.28 -2.47 -13.69
C ILE A 82 2.77 -3.84 -14.15
N GLU A 83 1.88 -4.68 -14.67
CA GLU A 83 2.24 -6.04 -15.11
C GLU A 83 2.92 -6.86 -14.00
N GLY A 84 2.45 -6.69 -12.75
CA GLY A 84 2.98 -7.36 -11.56
C GLY A 84 4.38 -6.89 -11.13
N GLN A 85 4.90 -5.81 -11.71
CA GLN A 85 6.25 -5.30 -11.46
C GLN A 85 6.22 -3.84 -10.97
N LEU A 86 7.28 -3.43 -10.26
CA LEU A 86 7.48 -2.05 -9.83
C LEU A 86 7.64 -1.11 -11.04
N PRO A 87 6.99 0.07 -11.01
CA PRO A 87 7.34 1.16 -11.92
C PRO A 87 8.81 1.55 -11.80
N ILE A 88 9.40 1.99 -12.91
CA ILE A 88 10.75 2.53 -12.95
C ILE A 88 10.68 4.02 -12.55
N PRO A 89 11.34 4.45 -11.47
CA PRO A 89 11.32 5.84 -11.02
C PRO A 89 12.01 6.76 -12.04
N LEU A 90 11.44 7.96 -12.25
CA LEU A 90 12.04 9.04 -13.04
C LEU A 90 12.37 10.25 -12.16
N SER A 91 11.43 10.66 -11.29
CA SER A 91 11.64 11.72 -10.31
C SER A 91 10.64 11.62 -9.17
N SER A 92 10.99 12.18 -8.02
CA SER A 92 10.11 12.32 -6.87
C SER A 92 10.39 13.64 -6.14
N SER A 93 9.36 14.35 -5.69
CA SER A 93 9.48 15.56 -4.87
C SER A 93 8.50 15.53 -3.70
N ALA A 94 8.99 15.87 -2.52
CA ALA A 94 8.21 16.05 -1.30
C ALA A 94 8.49 17.41 -0.64
N GLU A 95 8.83 18.42 -1.46
CA GLU A 95 9.29 19.75 -0.98
C GLU A 95 8.25 20.47 -0.11
N GLU A 96 6.96 20.28 -0.38
CA GLU A 96 5.88 20.87 0.41
C GLU A 96 5.70 20.19 1.78
N GLY A 97 6.30 19.01 2.00
CA GLY A 97 6.24 18.27 3.26
C GLY A 97 4.91 17.59 3.59
N PHE A 98 3.85 17.87 2.81
CA PHE A 98 2.54 17.20 2.92
C PHE A 98 2.02 16.62 1.60
N VAL A 99 2.73 16.88 0.50
CA VAL A 99 2.48 16.32 -0.83
C VAL A 99 3.74 15.60 -1.30
N LEU A 100 3.56 14.43 -1.93
CA LEU A 100 4.58 13.71 -2.66
C LEU A 100 4.14 13.58 -4.13
N SER A 101 4.93 14.18 -5.02
CA SER A 101 4.81 14.05 -6.47
C SER A 101 5.83 13.07 -7.01
N VAL A 102 5.38 12.05 -7.74
CA VAL A 102 6.22 11.01 -8.34
C VAL A 102 5.95 10.95 -9.84
N MET A 103 7.01 10.90 -10.63
CA MET A 103 6.97 10.48 -12.03
C MET A 103 7.72 9.16 -12.16
N CYS A 104 7.08 8.19 -12.80
CA CYS A 104 7.66 6.89 -13.11
C CYS A 104 7.16 6.40 -14.47
N CYS A 105 7.69 5.28 -14.92
CA CYS A 105 7.26 4.63 -16.15
C CYS A 105 7.15 3.12 -15.97
N ASN A 106 6.51 2.44 -16.91
CA ASN A 106 6.35 0.99 -16.81
C ASN A 106 7.70 0.25 -16.98
N PRO A 107 7.88 -0.86 -16.27
CA PRO A 107 8.98 -1.79 -16.52
C PRO A 107 8.76 -2.54 -17.83
N ARG A 108 9.79 -3.28 -18.26
CA ARG A 108 9.66 -4.21 -19.39
C ARG A 108 8.78 -5.40 -18.97
N SER A 109 7.72 -5.68 -19.72
CA SER A 109 6.95 -6.93 -19.61
C SER A 109 6.86 -7.64 -20.97
N PRO A 110 6.50 -8.93 -21.03
CA PRO A 110 6.30 -9.63 -22.31
C PRO A 110 5.31 -8.94 -23.26
N ASN A 111 4.27 -8.31 -22.71
CA ASN A 111 3.19 -7.68 -23.47
C ASN A 111 3.26 -6.14 -23.49
N LEU A 112 4.23 -5.56 -22.79
CA LEU A 112 4.36 -4.12 -22.61
C LEU A 112 5.82 -3.70 -22.83
N PRO A 113 6.14 -3.03 -23.96
CA PRO A 113 7.48 -2.48 -24.16
C PRO A 113 7.83 -1.50 -23.04
N PRO A 114 9.10 -1.44 -22.59
CA PRO A 114 9.47 -0.59 -21.47
C PRO A 114 9.31 0.89 -21.82
N LYS A 115 8.94 1.70 -20.82
CA LYS A 115 8.87 3.18 -20.94
C LYS A 115 7.86 3.70 -21.97
N THR A 116 6.82 2.93 -22.30
CA THR A 116 5.71 3.37 -23.15
C THR A 116 4.59 4.06 -22.38
N LEU A 117 4.47 3.74 -21.09
CA LEU A 117 3.56 4.39 -20.17
C LEU A 117 4.32 5.43 -19.34
N GLY A 118 3.81 6.67 -19.31
CA GLY A 118 4.18 7.62 -18.27
C GLY A 118 3.16 7.57 -17.15
N ILE A 119 3.66 7.55 -15.92
CA ILE A 119 2.85 7.41 -14.72
C ILE A 119 3.19 8.59 -13.82
N GLN A 120 2.16 9.39 -13.51
CA GLN A 120 2.24 10.45 -12.51
C GLN A 120 1.45 10.00 -11.30
N ARG A 121 2.06 10.12 -10.13
CA ARG A 121 1.46 9.69 -8.87
C ARG A 121 1.61 10.81 -7.86
N GLN A 122 0.50 11.24 -7.27
CA GLN A 122 0.44 12.31 -6.28
C GLN A 122 -0.16 11.76 -5.00
N LEU A 123 0.56 11.88 -3.88
CA LEU A 123 0.04 11.55 -2.56
C LEU A 123 -0.04 12.83 -1.73
N ALA A 124 -1.17 13.09 -1.10
CA ALA A 124 -1.37 14.28 -0.29
C ALA A 124 -2.03 13.93 1.06
N LEU A 125 -1.58 14.58 2.13
CA LEU A 125 -2.23 14.49 3.43
C LEU A 125 -3.19 15.67 3.62
N HIS A 126 -4.49 15.38 3.73
CA HIS A 126 -5.51 16.39 4.01
C HIS A 126 -6.75 15.75 4.68
N GLY A 127 -6.77 15.70 6.02
CA GLY A 127 -7.78 14.95 6.79
C GLY A 127 -7.74 13.42 6.60
N GLY A 128 -6.89 12.94 5.69
CA GLY A 128 -6.64 11.55 5.32
C GLY A 128 -5.54 11.49 4.27
N LEU A 129 -5.22 10.28 3.78
CA LEU A 129 -4.34 10.10 2.63
C LEU A 129 -5.16 10.14 1.34
N TRP A 130 -4.83 11.08 0.47
CA TRP A 130 -5.34 11.18 -0.89
C TRP A 130 -4.27 10.72 -1.87
N GLU A 131 -4.65 9.91 -2.85
CA GLU A 131 -3.75 9.43 -3.89
C GLU A 131 -4.39 9.59 -5.26
N GLU A 132 -3.70 10.28 -6.17
CA GLU A 132 -4.06 10.38 -7.59
C GLU A 132 -3.00 9.65 -8.42
N ILE A 133 -3.45 8.78 -9.34
CA ILE A 133 -2.59 8.05 -10.26
C ILE A 133 -3.07 8.32 -11.69
N VAL A 134 -2.23 9.00 -12.47
CA VAL A 134 -2.48 9.29 -13.89
C VAL A 134 -1.55 8.41 -14.72
N ILE A 135 -2.13 7.60 -15.61
CA ILE A 135 -1.38 6.73 -16.52
C ILE A 135 -1.64 7.19 -17.95
N THR A 136 -0.56 7.53 -18.66
CA THR A 136 -0.60 8.01 -20.04
C THR A 136 0.12 7.02 -20.95
N ASN A 137 -0.57 6.53 -21.98
CA ASN A 137 0.04 5.77 -23.07
C ASN A 137 0.71 6.73 -24.06
N TYR A 138 2.03 6.63 -24.23
CA TYR A 138 2.81 7.39 -25.21
C TYR A 138 3.10 6.62 -26.51
N ASP A 139 2.60 5.39 -26.63
CA ASP A 139 2.64 4.65 -27.89
C ASP A 139 1.54 5.15 -28.84
N THR A 140 1.75 4.90 -30.14
CA THR A 140 0.78 5.17 -31.20
C THR A 140 -0.30 4.09 -31.29
N GLN A 141 -0.12 2.96 -30.60
CA GLN A 141 -1.05 1.83 -30.60
C GLN A 141 -1.76 1.66 -29.25
N PRO A 142 -2.99 1.14 -29.23
CA PRO A 142 -3.62 0.69 -27.99
C PRO A 142 -2.79 -0.38 -27.28
N LEU A 143 -2.67 -0.26 -25.96
CA LEU A 143 -1.95 -1.21 -25.11
C LEU A 143 -2.92 -1.93 -24.19
N ASN A 144 -2.71 -3.23 -23.99
CA ASN A 144 -3.40 -4.03 -22.99
C ASN A 144 -2.41 -4.38 -21.88
N PHE A 145 -2.69 -3.92 -20.67
CA PHE A 145 -1.84 -4.15 -19.49
C PHE A 145 -2.68 -4.15 -18.22
N SER A 146 -2.09 -4.69 -17.16
CA SER A 146 -2.66 -4.75 -15.82
C SER A 146 -2.06 -3.69 -14.91
N VAL A 147 -2.92 -3.08 -14.09
CA VAL A 147 -2.54 -2.16 -13.01
C VAL A 147 -3.05 -2.77 -11.71
N SER A 148 -2.17 -2.88 -10.72
CA SER A 148 -2.51 -3.42 -9.41
C SER A 148 -2.10 -2.43 -8.34
N LEU A 149 -3.03 -2.13 -7.43
CA LEU A 149 -2.77 -1.37 -6.22
C LEU A 149 -3.03 -2.29 -5.02
N SER A 150 -1.98 -2.67 -4.30
CA SER A 150 -2.10 -3.53 -3.12
C SER A 150 -1.95 -2.72 -1.85
N PHE A 151 -2.84 -2.92 -0.88
CA PHE A 151 -2.76 -2.24 0.41
C PHE A 151 -3.19 -3.15 1.56
N ASP A 152 -2.77 -2.80 2.77
CA ASP A 152 -3.02 -3.59 3.98
C ASP A 152 -2.98 -2.69 5.23
N ALA A 153 -3.56 -3.16 6.33
CA ALA A 153 -3.61 -2.47 7.61
C ALA A 153 -3.26 -3.43 8.74
N ASP A 154 -2.45 -2.98 9.70
CA ASP A 154 -2.09 -3.79 10.87
C ASP A 154 -2.39 -3.15 12.22
N PHE A 155 -2.72 -1.84 12.25
CA PHE A 155 -3.04 -1.09 13.48
C PHE A 155 -1.95 -1.24 14.56
N LYS A 156 -0.70 -1.43 14.14
CA LYS A 156 0.43 -1.46 15.07
C LYS A 156 0.73 -0.05 15.53
N ASP A 157 0.94 0.13 16.83
CA ASP A 157 1.46 1.40 17.31
C ASP A 157 2.96 1.57 16.96
N TRP A 158 3.48 2.79 17.13
CA TRP A 158 4.85 3.13 16.78
C TRP A 158 5.90 2.28 17.50
N PHE A 159 5.65 1.85 18.74
CA PHE A 159 6.55 0.96 19.45
C PHE A 159 6.48 -0.46 18.89
N GLU A 160 5.29 -0.95 18.53
CA GLU A 160 5.15 -2.23 17.83
C GLU A 160 5.86 -2.24 16.47
N VAL A 161 5.80 -1.14 15.72
CA VAL A 161 6.56 -0.96 14.49
C VAL A 161 8.07 -0.98 14.75
N ARG A 162 8.53 -0.54 15.93
CA ARG A 162 9.93 -0.60 16.36
C ARG A 162 10.34 -1.97 16.94
N GLY A 163 9.42 -2.95 16.96
CA GLY A 163 9.68 -4.31 17.42
C GLY A 163 9.32 -4.59 18.87
N HIS A 164 8.68 -3.66 19.58
CA HIS A 164 8.09 -3.96 20.88
C HIS A 164 6.89 -4.88 20.72
N GLN A 165 6.67 -5.77 21.69
CA GLN A 165 5.50 -6.65 21.70
C GLN A 165 4.48 -6.15 22.72
N ARG A 166 3.20 -6.18 22.35
CA ARG A 166 2.09 -5.94 23.27
C ARG A 166 1.65 -7.25 23.91
N GLN A 167 1.32 -7.22 25.20
CA GLN A 167 0.80 -8.38 25.93
C GLN A 167 -0.60 -8.78 25.45
N GLN A 168 -1.36 -7.82 24.94
CA GLN A 168 -2.73 -8.00 24.45
C GLN A 168 -2.88 -7.31 23.11
N ARG A 169 -3.62 -7.94 22.19
CA ARG A 169 -3.94 -7.39 20.87
C ARG A 169 -5.37 -7.76 20.50
N GLY A 170 -6.04 -6.86 19.79
CA GLY A 170 -7.35 -7.15 19.21
C GLY A 170 -7.25 -8.14 18.05
N THR A 171 -8.39 -8.72 17.68
CA THR A 171 -8.51 -9.57 16.49
C THR A 171 -8.82 -8.72 15.27
N LEU A 172 -8.06 -8.89 14.20
CA LEU A 172 -8.39 -8.27 12.91
C LEU A 172 -9.64 -8.93 12.32
N LEU A 173 -10.63 -8.09 12.02
CA LEU A 173 -11.93 -8.51 11.52
C LEU A 173 -12.10 -8.02 10.09
N ARG A 174 -12.50 -8.93 9.20
CA ARG A 174 -12.89 -8.60 7.83
C ARG A 174 -14.41 -8.51 7.75
N SER A 175 -14.91 -7.40 7.21
CA SER A 175 -16.33 -7.27 6.91
C SER A 175 -16.73 -8.27 5.83
N LEU A 176 -17.82 -8.97 6.06
CA LEU A 176 -18.52 -9.73 5.03
C LEU A 176 -19.44 -8.80 4.26
N LEU A 177 -19.50 -8.95 2.94
CA LEU A 177 -20.51 -8.25 2.17
C LEU A 177 -21.88 -8.86 2.49
N PRO A 178 -22.98 -8.07 2.41
CA PRO A 178 -24.33 -8.55 2.71
C PRO A 178 -24.68 -9.86 2.00
N ASP A 179 -24.21 -10.02 0.75
CA ASP A 179 -24.53 -11.14 -0.14
C ASP A 179 -23.41 -12.21 -0.23
N THR A 180 -22.51 -12.26 0.75
CA THR A 180 -21.50 -13.33 0.78
C THR A 180 -22.15 -14.59 1.35
N ASP A 181 -22.62 -15.48 0.46
CA ASP A 181 -22.92 -16.86 0.84
C ASP A 181 -21.59 -17.55 1.17
N LEU A 182 -21.42 -17.92 2.44
CA LEU A 182 -20.26 -18.64 2.97
C LEU A 182 -20.52 -20.14 3.01
#